data_AF-A0AAD9MKJ8-F1
#
_entry.id   AF-A0AAD9MKJ8-F1
#
_cell.length_a   1.000
_cell.length_b   1.000
_cell.length_c   1.000
_cell.angle_alpha   90.00
_cell.angle_beta   90.00
_cell.angle_gamma   90.00
#
_symmetry.space_group_name_H-M   'P 1'
#
loop_
_entity.id
_entity.type
_entity.pdbx_description
1 polymer ?
#
loop_
_entity_poly.entity_id
_entity_poly.type
_entity_poly.pdbx_seq_one_letter_code
_entity_poly.pdbx_strand_id
1 'polypeptide(L)' 'MQLLAIVLAFAATALAATIGARDGCTPSAYQCAGDGWQVCDVSGTWQNAGSCGDGQSCQLQGPSIYCQ' A
#
# COMPACT_ATOMS: atom_id res chain seq x y z
N MET A 1 8.07 -28.06 48.11
CA MET A 1 7.00 -27.75 47.12
C MET A 1 6.70 -26.26 47.16
N GLN A 2 6.32 -25.68 46.02
CA GLN A 2 5.50 -24.46 45.88
C GLN A 2 6.11 -23.08 45.53
N LEU A 3 7.25 -23.01 44.83
CA LEU A 3 7.72 -21.74 44.21
C LEU A 3 8.05 -21.89 42.71
N LEU A 4 7.18 -22.56 41.94
CA LEU A 4 7.33 -22.77 40.49
C LEU A 4 6.19 -22.22 39.64
N ALA A 5 5.36 -21.29 40.14
CA ALA A 5 4.14 -20.88 39.44
C ALA A 5 3.97 -19.36 39.30
N ILE A 6 4.95 -18.66 38.74
CA ILE A 6 4.73 -17.31 38.21
C ILE A 6 5.22 -17.26 36.76
N VAL A 7 4.57 -18.07 35.91
CA VAL A 7 4.60 -17.95 34.46
C VAL A 7 3.18 -17.64 34.03
N LEU A 8 2.72 -16.39 34.21
CA LEU A 8 1.44 -15.95 33.68
C LEU A 8 1.54 -14.54 33.09
N ALA A 9 1.79 -14.56 31.78
CA ALA A 9 1.05 -13.82 30.77
C ALA A 9 1.10 -12.28 30.82
N PHE A 10 2.12 -11.72 30.16
CA PHE A 10 1.94 -10.50 29.36
C PHE A 10 2.60 -10.67 27.98
N ALA A 11 2.29 -11.77 27.31
CA ALA A 11 2.36 -11.79 25.85
C ALA A 11 1.04 -11.16 25.36
N ALA A 12 0.96 -9.84 25.42
CA ALA A 12 -0.03 -9.13 24.63
C ALA A 12 0.37 -9.40 23.17
N THR A 13 -0.21 -10.44 22.59
CA THR A 13 -0.18 -10.69 21.16
C THR A 13 -0.70 -9.42 20.51
N ALA A 14 0.23 -8.63 19.96
CA ALA A 14 -0.12 -7.70 18.91
C ALA A 14 -0.75 -8.56 17.82
N LEU A 15 -2.07 -8.64 17.80
CA LEU A 15 -2.82 -8.92 16.59
C LEU A 15 -2.59 -7.70 15.69
N ALA A 16 -1.35 -7.54 15.22
CA ALA A 16 -1.08 -6.82 14.00
C ALA A 16 -1.84 -7.67 12.98
N ALA A 17 -3.07 -7.26 12.70
CA ALA A 17 -3.91 -7.88 11.71
C ALA A 17 -3.10 -7.88 10.41
N THR A 18 -2.47 -9.01 10.11
CA THR A 18 -2.08 -9.36 8.75
C THR A 18 -3.38 -9.72 8.02
N ILE A 19 -4.32 -8.78 7.96
CA ILE A 19 -5.44 -8.83 7.03
C ILE A 19 -4.86 -8.55 5.65
N GLY A 20 -4.28 -9.60 5.08
CA GLY A 20 -3.65 -9.59 3.77
C GLY A 20 -2.33 -8.83 3.75
N ALA A 21 -1.33 -9.41 3.09
CA ALA A 21 -0.52 -8.55 2.24
C ALA A 21 -1.51 -7.70 1.44
N ARG A 22 -1.42 -6.37 1.55
CA ARG A 22 -2.19 -5.48 0.69
C ARG A 22 -1.58 -5.62 -0.70
N ASP A 23 -1.93 -6.68 -1.41
CA ASP A 23 -1.67 -6.79 -2.85
C ASP A 23 -2.52 -5.77 -3.64
N GLY A 24 -3.40 -5.05 -2.94
CA GLY A 24 -4.21 -3.95 -3.45
C GLY A 24 -3.81 -2.57 -2.93
N CYS A 25 -4.29 -1.55 -3.62
CA CYS A 25 -4.04 -0.14 -3.37
C CYS A 25 -5.18 0.54 -2.59
N THR A 26 -4.95 1.77 -2.13
CA THR A 26 -6.02 2.59 -1.51
C THR A 26 -6.88 3.21 -2.60
N PRO A 27 -8.22 3.04 -2.60
CA PRO A 27 -9.10 3.65 -3.59
C PRO A 27 -8.82 5.14 -3.78
N SER A 28 -8.86 5.59 -5.03
CA SER A 28 -8.54 6.97 -5.44
C SER A 28 -7.07 7.38 -5.27
N ALA A 29 -6.17 6.47 -4.89
CA ALA A 29 -4.74 6.72 -4.97
C ALA A 29 -4.25 6.71 -6.43
N TYR A 30 -3.13 7.39 -6.67
CA TYR A 30 -2.44 7.39 -7.96
C TYR A 30 -1.01 6.89 -7.78
N GLN A 31 -0.48 6.24 -8.81
CA GLN A 31 0.95 5.90 -8.87
C GLN A 31 1.51 6.02 -10.27
N CYS A 32 2.81 6.30 -10.38
CA CYS A 32 3.54 6.19 -11.64
C CYS A 32 3.93 4.73 -11.89
N ALA A 33 3.70 4.27 -13.13
CA ALA A 33 4.06 2.93 -13.57
C ALA A 33 4.56 3.00 -15.02
N GLY A 34 5.87 2.80 -15.21
CA GLY A 34 6.52 3.00 -16.51
C GLY A 34 6.43 4.46 -16.98
N ASP A 35 6.08 4.66 -18.24
CA ASP A 35 5.90 5.98 -18.86
C ASP A 35 4.50 6.58 -18.60
N GLY A 36 3.73 6.02 -17.67
CA GLY A 36 2.36 6.43 -17.39
C GLY A 36 1.99 6.34 -15.93
N TRP A 37 0.68 6.43 -15.66
CA TRP A 37 0.15 6.35 -14.31
C TRP A 37 -1.06 5.42 -14.20
N GLN A 38 -1.23 4.92 -12.99
CA GLN A 38 -2.32 4.07 -12.59
C GLN A 38 -3.16 4.77 -11.54
N VAL A 39 -4.46 4.49 -11.57
CA VAL A 39 -5.42 4.89 -10.52
C VAL A 39 -5.89 3.65 -9.80
N CYS A 40 -6.04 3.76 -8.49
CA CYS A 40 -6.61 2.68 -7.70
C CYS A 40 -8.13 2.75 -7.75
N ASP A 41 -8.76 1.69 -8.23
CA ASP A 41 -10.22 1.57 -8.22
C ASP A 41 -10.77 1.28 -6.81
N VAL A 42 -12.10 1.27 -6.69
CA VAL A 42 -12.81 0.99 -5.42
C VAL A 42 -12.66 -0.46 -4.96
N SER A 43 -12.25 -1.37 -5.85
CA SER A 43 -11.94 -2.76 -5.53
C SER A 43 -10.50 -2.91 -5.02
N GLY A 44 -9.74 -1.83 -4.94
CA GLY A 44 -8.35 -1.84 -4.48
C GLY A 44 -7.38 -2.36 -5.54
N THR A 45 -7.72 -2.28 -6.82
CA THR A 45 -6.86 -2.74 -7.93
C THR A 45 -6.31 -1.55 -8.72
N TRP A 46 -5.04 -1.63 -9.11
CA TRP A 46 -4.43 -0.63 -9.98
C TRP A 46 -4.93 -0.79 -11.41
N GLN A 47 -5.52 0.28 -11.94
CA GLN A 47 -5.97 0.38 -13.32
C GLN A 47 -5.09 1.38 -14.05
N ASN A 48 -4.66 1.06 -15.28
CA ASN A 48 -3.97 2.03 -16.13
C ASN A 48 -4.92 3.19 -16.45
N ALA A 49 -4.54 4.40 -16.06
CA ALA A 49 -5.33 5.60 -16.26
C ALA A 49 -4.82 6.44 -17.43
N GLY A 50 -3.52 6.39 -17.72
CA GLY A 50 -2.94 7.10 -18.85
C GLY A 50 -1.44 6.92 -18.99
N SER A 51 -0.89 7.57 -20.02
CA SER A 51 0.54 7.64 -20.32
C SER A 51 0.96 9.10 -20.48
N CYS A 52 2.19 9.42 -20.09
CA CYS A 52 2.78 10.74 -20.20
C CYS A 52 3.23 11.10 -21.61
N GLY A 53 3.27 10.15 -22.56
CA GLY A 53 3.72 10.39 -23.93
C GLY A 53 5.24 10.27 -24.09
N ASP A 54 5.72 10.35 -25.34
CA ASP A 54 7.10 10.03 -25.69
C ASP A 54 8.10 10.99 -25.04
N GLY A 55 9.08 10.43 -24.31
CA GLY A 55 10.16 11.18 -23.69
C GLY A 55 9.80 11.88 -22.38
N GLN A 56 8.57 11.74 -21.89
CA GLN A 56 8.14 12.30 -20.62
C GLN A 56 8.20 11.24 -19.51
N SER A 57 8.74 11.65 -18.37
CA SER A 57 8.81 10.83 -17.15
C SER A 57 7.58 11.08 -16.28
N CYS A 58 6.99 10.00 -15.76
CA CYS A 58 5.95 10.12 -14.75
C CYS A 58 6.58 10.41 -13.39
N GLN A 59 6.11 11.47 -12.73
CA GLN A 59 6.48 11.82 -11.36
C GLN A 59 5.25 12.07 -10.50
N LEU A 60 5.28 11.54 -9.27
CA LEU A 60 4.34 11.91 -8.23
C LEU A 60 4.87 13.16 -7.51
N GLN A 61 4.11 14.25 -7.56
CA GLN A 61 4.35 15.43 -6.71
C GLN A 61 3.18 15.55 -5.73
N GLY A 62 3.35 14.95 -4.55
CA GLY A 62 2.26 14.78 -3.60
C GLY A 62 1.21 13.79 -4.14
N PRO A 63 -0.11 14.09 -4.02
CA PRO A 63 -1.17 13.20 -4.50
C PRO A 63 -1.44 13.32 -6.01
N SER A 64 -0.67 14.14 -6.74
CA SER A 64 -0.90 14.47 -8.14
C SER A 64 0.15 13.88 -9.07
N ILE A 65 -0.27 13.50 -10.28
CA ILE A 65 0.58 13.01 -11.37
C ILE A 65 1.09 14.18 -12.21
N TYR A 66 2.39 14.17 -12.49
CA TYR A 66 3.05 15.11 -13.39
C TYR A 66 3.84 14.35 -14.46
N CYS A 67 3.78 14.85 -15.69
CA CYS A 67 4.51 14.33 -16.84
C CYS A 67 5.54 15.36 -17.26
N GLN A 68 6.82 15.06 -17.06
CA GLN A 68 7.95 15.98 -17.24
C GLN A 68 9.02 15.39 -18.14
#